data_AF-A0A8T3WLC4-F1
#
_entry.id   AF-A0A8T3WLC4-F1
#
_cell.length_a   1.000
_cell.length_b   1.000
_cell.length_c   1.000
_cell.angle_alpha   90.00
_cell.angle_beta   90.00
_cell.angle_gamma   90.00
#
_symmetry.space_group_name_H-M   'P 1'
#
loop_
_entity.id
_entity.type
_entity.pdbx_description
1 polymer ?
#
loop_
_entity_poly.entity_id
_entity_poly.type
_entity_poly.pdbx_seq_one_letter_code
_entity_poly.pdbx_strand_id
1 'polypeptide(L)' 'MAAIESKLRKWGRSIGLVIPKEAVIKDKLKEGDNVSIIIRKNQKNLLKETFGIFKFKRSIKEILAEGNRESWDE' A
#
# COMPACT_ATOMS: atom_id res chain seq x y z
N MET A 1 -3.58 -24.47 -5.97
CA MET A 1 -3.50 -23.54 -4.83
C MET A 1 -4.07 -22.20 -5.31
N ALA A 2 -5.25 -21.79 -4.84
CA ALA A 2 -5.88 -20.54 -5.28
C ALA A 2 -5.45 -19.41 -4.34
N ALA A 3 -4.76 -18.40 -4.88
CA ALA A 3 -4.42 -17.19 -4.14
C ALA A 3 -5.55 -16.17 -4.36
N ILE A 4 -6.21 -15.75 -3.27
CA ILE A 4 -7.30 -14.77 -3.31
C ILE A 4 -6.79 -13.47 -2.70
N GLU A 5 -6.74 -12.40 -3.50
CA GLU A 5 -6.50 -11.06 -2.98
C GLU A 5 -7.82 -10.47 -2.48
N SER A 6 -7.84 -10.04 -1.22
CA SER A 6 -9.03 -9.38 -0.66
C SER A 6 -8.71 -8.37 0.42
N LYS A 7 -9.74 -7.62 0.83
CA LYS A 7 -9.70 -6.61 1.88
C LYS A 7 -10.19 -7.19 3.20
N LEU A 8 -9.41 -6.90 4.23
CA LEU A 8 -9.83 -7.10 5.61
C LEU A 8 -10.89 -6.06 6.00
N ARG A 9 -11.87 -6.46 6.81
CA ARG A 9 -12.94 -5.61 7.33
C ARG A 9 -13.08 -5.81 8.84
N LYS A 10 -13.52 -4.78 9.55
CA LYS A 10 -13.88 -4.88 10.98
C LYS A 10 -15.26 -5.52 11.10
N TRP A 11 -15.36 -6.51 11.98
CA TRP A 11 -16.62 -7.16 12.35
C TRP A 11 -16.72 -7.18 13.87
N GLY A 12 -17.46 -6.23 14.44
CA GLY A 12 -17.53 -6.06 15.90
C GLY A 12 -16.14 -5.83 16.51
N ARG A 13 -15.71 -6.75 17.37
CA ARG A 13 -14.37 -6.77 18.01
C ARG A 13 -13.32 -7.60 17.25
N SER A 14 -13.66 -8.08 16.05
CA SER A 14 -12.82 -8.96 15.24
C SER A 14 -12.50 -8.35 13.88
N ILE A 15 -11.55 -8.96 13.16
CA ILE A 15 -11.27 -8.67 11.76
C ILE A 15 -11.71 -9.88 10.92
N GLY A 16 -12.49 -9.63 9.87
CA GLY A 16 -12.89 -10.61 8.89
C GLY A 16 -12.17 -10.42 7.56
N LEU A 17 -12.05 -11.50 6.79
CA LEU A 17 -11.61 -11.50 5.40
C LEU A 17 -12.86 -11.68 4.52
N VAL A 18 -13.09 -10.76 3.58
CA VAL A 18 -14.20 -10.90 2.63
C VAL A 18 -13.75 -11.81 1.49
N ILE A 19 -14.51 -12.83 1.11
CA ILE A 19 -14.17 -13.64 -0.07
C ILE A 19 -15.06 -13.18 -1.23
N PRO A 20 -14.50 -12.81 -2.41
CA PRO A 20 -15.30 -12.45 -3.58
C PRO A 20 -16.28 -13.56 -3.96
N LYS A 21 -17.49 -13.20 -4.37
CA LYS A 21 -18.57 -14.16 -4.66
C LYS A 21 -18.18 -15.15 -5.76
N GLU A 22 -17.39 -14.69 -6.72
CA GLU A 22 -16.89 -15.50 -7.84
C GLU A 22 -16.00 -16.65 -7.33
N ALA A 23 -15.16 -16.37 -6.34
CA ALA A 23 -14.32 -17.38 -5.69
C ALA A 23 -15.16 -18.35 -4.84
N VAL A 24 -16.17 -17.85 -4.11
CA VAL A 24 -17.10 -18.68 -3.34
C VAL A 24 -17.80 -19.71 -4.23
N ILE A 25 -18.31 -19.29 -5.39
CA ILE A 25 -19.00 -20.18 -6.34
C ILE A 25 -18.02 -21.18 -6.96
N LYS A 26 -16.85 -20.70 -7.41
CA LYS A 26 -15.84 -21.52 -8.08
C LYS A 26 -15.30 -22.63 -7.18
N ASP A 27 -14.97 -22.27 -5.94
CA ASP A 27 -14.39 -23.19 -4.96
C ASP A 27 -15.46 -23.87 -4.09
N LYS A 28 -16.75 -23.63 -4.40
CA LYS A 28 -17.93 -24.23 -3.74
C LYS A 28 -17.93 -24.06 -2.22
N LEU A 29 -17.45 -22.92 -1.75
CA LEU A 29 -17.41 -22.56 -0.34
C LEU A 29 -18.84 -22.26 0.16
N LYS A 30 -19.12 -22.64 1.40
CA LYS A 30 -20.38 -22.40 2.09
C LYS A 30 -20.16 -21.75 3.44
N GLU A 31 -21.20 -21.10 3.94
CA GLU A 31 -21.19 -20.60 5.32
C GLU A 31 -21.00 -21.77 6.30
N GLY A 32 -20.11 -21.60 7.26
CA GLY A 32 -19.77 -22.63 8.25
C GLY A 32 -18.62 -23.57 7.86
N ASP A 33 -18.11 -23.48 6.62
CA ASP A 33 -16.94 -24.28 6.22
C ASP A 33 -15.69 -23.86 7.00
N ASN A 34 -14.94 -24.87 7.45
CA ASN A 34 -13.60 -24.65 8.01
C ASN A 34 -12.60 -24.48 6.86
N VAL A 35 -11.93 -23.32 6.83
CA VAL A 35 -10.96 -22.99 5.80
C VAL A 35 -9.60 -22.64 6.41
N SER A 36 -8.53 -23.06 5.74
CA SER A 36 -7.17 -22.63 6.07
C SER A 36 -6.76 -21.48 5.15
N ILE A 37 -6.30 -20.37 5.72
CA ILE A 37 -5.90 -19.17 4.97
C ILE A 37 -4.42 -18.87 5.20
N ILE A 38 -3.72 -18.47 4.14
CA ILE A 38 -2.35 -17.95 4.21
C ILE A 38 -2.41 -16.45 3.96
N ILE A 39 -2.06 -15.65 4.96
CA ILE A 39 -2.12 -14.19 4.89
C ILE A 39 -0.75 -13.64 4.46
N ARG A 40 -0.72 -12.88 3.37
CA ARG A 40 0.45 -12.08 2.96
C ARG A 40 0.04 -10.61 2.88
N LYS A 41 0.71 -9.75 3.66
CA LYS A 41 0.46 -8.31 3.63
C LYS A 41 1.14 -7.70 2.41
N ASN A 42 0.36 -7.22 1.44
CA ASN A 42 0.89 -6.51 0.28
C ASN A 42 1.50 -5.17 0.72
N GLN A 43 2.83 -5.06 0.71
CA GLN A 43 3.56 -3.81 0.97
C GLN A 43 3.63 -2.95 -0.30
N LYS A 44 2.48 -2.53 -0.84
CA LYS A 44 2.47 -1.73 -2.09
C LYS A 44 2.88 -0.26 -1.91
N ASN A 45 3.18 0.21 -0.69
CA ASN A 45 3.31 1.64 -0.40
C ASN A 45 4.68 2.16 0.03
N LEU A 46 5.73 1.35 0.18
CA LEU A 46 7.05 1.89 0.56
C LEU A 46 7.53 2.99 -0.40
N LEU A 47 7.22 2.89 -1.70
CA LEU A 47 7.58 3.91 -2.68
C LEU A 47 6.69 5.17 -2.58
N LYS A 48 5.39 5.04 -2.33
CA LYS A 48 4.51 6.22 -2.19
C LYS A 48 4.82 7.04 -0.94
N GLU A 49 5.30 6.39 0.13
CA GLU A 49 5.71 7.06 1.35
C GLU A 49 7.02 7.84 1.17
N THR A 50 7.97 7.35 0.37
CA THR A 50 9.25 8.06 0.12
C THR A 50 9.11 9.28 -0.81
N PHE A 51 8.18 9.25 -1.78
CA PHE A 51 7.94 10.38 -2.70
C PHE A 51 7.39 11.65 -2.00
N GLY A 52 6.84 11.54 -0.78
CA GLY A 52 6.37 12.68 0.01
C GLY A 52 7.44 13.30 0.92
N ILE A 53 8.41 12.49 1.38
CA ILE A 53 9.42 12.91 2.37
C ILE A 53 10.57 13.67 1.69
N PHE A 54 10.86 13.39 0.41
CA PHE A 54 11.98 14.02 -0.31
C PHE A 54 11.68 15.43 -0.85
N LYS A 55 10.41 15.87 -0.85
CA LYS A 55 10.00 17.17 -1.43
C LYS A 55 10.14 18.39 -0.50
N PHE A 56 10.63 18.22 0.73
CA PHE A 56 10.59 19.29 1.74
C PHE A 56 11.90 19.50 2.51
N LYS A 57 13.07 19.45 1.86
CA LYS A 57 14.31 19.91 2.53
C LYS A 57 14.98 21.15 1.95
N ARG A 58 14.69 21.56 0.71
CA ARG A 58 15.02 22.89 0.17
C ARG A 58 14.00 23.28 -0.88
N SER A 59 13.51 24.51 -0.84
CA SER A 59 12.67 25.03 -1.92
C SER A 59 13.50 25.15 -3.21
N ILE A 60 12.87 24.98 -4.37
CA ILE A 60 13.54 25.18 -5.68
C ILE A 60 14.20 26.58 -5.75
N LYS A 61 13.63 27.57 -5.05
CA LYS A 61 14.20 28.91 -4.92
C LYS A 61 15.55 28.94 -4.20
N GLU A 62 15.74 28.13 -3.15
CA GLU A 62 17.03 28.04 -2.45
C GLU A 62 18.11 27.42 -3.32
N ILE A 63 17.77 26.37 -4.10
CA ILE A 63 18.71 25.72 -5.01
C ILE A 63 19.13 26.67 -6.14
N LEU A 64 18.18 27.44 -6.69
CA LEU A 64 18.46 28.44 -7.72
C LEU A 64 19.25 29.65 -7.17
N ALA A 65 19.01 30.03 -5.91
CA ALA A 65 19.73 31.12 -5.27
C ALA A 65 21.20 30.76 -4.96
N GLU A 66 21.49 29.50 -4.62
CA GLU A 66 22.85 29.02 -4.41
C GLU A 66 23.65 28.99 -5.72
N GLY A 67 23.08 28.43 -6.80
CA GLY A 67 23.75 28.35 -8.10
C GLY A 67 24.02 29.71 -8.75
N ASN A 68 23.19 30.72 -8.46
CA ASN A 68 23.43 32.10 -8.91
C ASN A 68 24.42 32.86 -8.02
N ARG A 69 24.81 32.34 -6.85
CA ARG A 69 25.82 32.95 -5.98
C ARG A 69 27.21 32.42 -6.33
N GLU A 70 27.33 31.14 -6.66
CA GLU A 70 28.59 30.53 -7.14
C GLU A 70 29.01 31.03 -8.53
N SER A 71 28.08 31.53 -9.35
CA SER A 71 28.40 32.02 -10.72
C SER A 71 29.00 33.44 -10.77
N TRP A 72 29.14 34.13 -9.64
CA TRP A 72 29.71 35.49 -9.56
C TRP A 72 31.08 35.54 -8.85
N ASP A 73 31.64 34.38 -8.49
CA ASP A 73 32.97 34.21 -7.89
C ASP A 73 33.96 33.50 -8.86
N GLU A 74 33.86 33.79 -10.16
CA GLU A 74 34.90 33.62 -11.20
C GLU A 74 35.01 34.91 -12.02
#